data_AF-A0A812RPA2-F1
#
_entry.id   AF-A0A812RPA2-F1
#
_cell.length_a   1.000
_cell.length_b   1.000
_cell.length_c   1.000
_cell.angle_alpha   90.00
_cell.angle_beta   90.00
_cell.angle_gamma   90.00
#
_symmetry.space_group_name_H-M   'P 1'
#
loop_
_entity.id
_entity.type
_entity.pdbx_description
1 polymer ?
#
loop_
_entity_poly.entity_id
_entity_poly.type
_entity_poly.pdbx_seq_one_letter_code
_entity_poly.pdbx_strand_id
1 'polypeptide(L)'
;MISSSWGDESDILQEYWQVMHVNCYPGRGASNNGLEHEQGKRVDAVYCAHNCYHMDHCKGYVHFSAHGGQCFLLSWISQDPVADCDLGQIGTESWQFDTFVKKPRSTDWVLDHFYPLKHVNCYNGRGAWNGGLEQYQGIQGTPSSCGHQCFNLRNDCGGYVFFDAHGGQCFLLKHISAGPVGECELGRQGTESWQFTTYIK
;
A
#
# COMPACT_ATOMS: atom_id res chain seq x y z
N MET A 1 -3.34 41.48 9.22
CA MET A 1 -3.98 40.45 8.39
C MET A 1 -3.13 39.20 8.51
N ILE A 2 -3.68 38.16 9.14
CA ILE A 2 -2.96 36.91 9.39
C ILE A 2 -2.91 36.13 8.08
N SER A 3 -1.69 35.84 7.63
CA SER A 3 -1.38 34.92 6.55
C SER A 3 -1.61 33.49 7.05
N SER A 4 -2.55 32.77 6.45
CA SER A 4 -2.59 31.31 6.53
C SER A 4 -2.15 30.76 5.18
N SER A 5 -0.88 30.35 5.10
CA SER A 5 -0.40 29.49 4.03
C SER A 5 -1.13 28.15 4.18
N TRP A 6 -2.10 27.89 3.32
CA TRP A 6 -2.61 26.56 3.11
C TRP A 6 -1.44 25.73 2.58
N GLY A 7 -0.97 24.77 3.38
CA GLY A 7 -0.21 23.64 2.83
C GLY A 7 -1.05 23.01 1.73
N ASP A 8 -0.39 22.63 0.65
CA ASP A 8 -1.03 22.20 -0.59
C ASP A 8 -2.01 21.07 -0.26
N GLU A 9 -3.26 21.11 -0.72
CA GLU A 9 -4.28 20.09 -0.38
C GLU A 9 -3.84 18.67 -0.82
N SER A 10 -2.82 18.56 -1.67
CA SER A 10 -2.15 17.31 -2.04
C SER A 10 -1.28 16.69 -0.92
N ASP A 11 -0.89 17.44 0.11
CA ASP A 11 -0.06 16.96 1.22
C ASP A 11 -0.77 15.90 2.06
N ILE A 12 -2.11 15.94 2.13
CA ILE A 12 -2.88 15.00 2.94
C ILE A 12 -2.76 13.55 2.46
N LEU A 13 -2.46 13.32 1.16
CA LEU A 13 -2.23 11.99 0.62
C LEU A 13 -0.95 11.35 1.18
N GLN A 14 0.02 12.15 1.65
CA GLN A 14 1.25 11.64 2.26
C GLN A 14 1.00 10.93 3.59
N GLU A 15 -0.17 11.13 4.20
CA GLU A 15 -0.61 10.46 5.43
C GLU A 15 -1.18 9.06 5.17
N TYR A 16 -1.24 8.64 3.90
CA TYR A 16 -1.79 7.35 3.49
C TYR A 16 -0.80 6.53 2.68
N TRP A 17 -0.86 5.23 2.82
CA TRP A 17 -0.28 4.27 1.90
C TRP A 17 -1.30 3.88 0.85
N GLN A 18 -0.96 4.01 -0.44
CA GLN A 18 -1.82 3.58 -1.52
C GLN A 18 -1.52 2.13 -1.90
N VAL A 19 -2.50 1.26 -1.73
CA VAL A 19 -2.50 -0.13 -2.19
C VAL A 19 -3.37 -0.19 -3.43
N MET A 20 -2.73 -0.09 -4.59
CA MET A 20 -3.43 -0.03 -5.86
C MET A 20 -4.10 -1.35 -6.21
N HIS A 21 -5.24 -1.28 -6.89
CA HIS A 21 -5.98 -2.43 -7.39
C HIS A 21 -6.37 -3.42 -6.28
N VAL A 22 -6.61 -2.90 -5.07
CA VAL A 22 -7.15 -3.64 -3.92
C VAL A 22 -8.39 -2.93 -3.40
N ASN A 23 -9.46 -3.68 -3.15
CA ASN A 23 -10.75 -3.17 -2.68
C ASN A 23 -11.11 -3.76 -1.30
N CYS A 24 -10.92 -2.96 -0.25
CA CYS A 24 -11.29 -3.33 1.12
C CYS A 24 -12.70 -2.85 1.54
N TYR A 25 -13.65 -2.71 0.60
CA TYR A 25 -15.02 -2.27 0.88
C TYR A 25 -15.89 -3.40 1.49
N PRO A 26 -16.94 -3.09 2.30
CA PRO A 26 -17.82 -4.10 2.88
C PRO A 26 -18.54 -4.98 1.86
N GLY A 27 -18.60 -6.28 2.17
CA GLY A 27 -18.97 -7.35 1.25
C GLY A 27 -17.88 -8.40 1.11
N ARG A 28 -16.61 -8.05 1.43
CA ARG A 28 -15.42 -8.90 1.65
C ARG A 28 -14.24 -8.03 2.17
N GLY A 29 -14.20 -7.70 3.47
CA GLY A 29 -12.97 -7.17 4.10
C GLY A 29 -12.98 -5.80 4.81
N ALA A 30 -14.13 -5.18 5.14
CA ALA A 30 -14.24 -4.12 6.17
C ALA A 30 -15.71 -3.86 6.59
N SER A 31 -15.95 -3.05 7.62
CA SER A 31 -17.30 -2.78 8.20
C SER A 31 -17.99 -1.47 7.72
N ASN A 32 -19.33 -1.48 7.71
CA ASN A 32 -20.29 -0.58 7.00
C ASN A 32 -20.37 0.92 7.41
N ASN A 33 -19.35 1.74 7.20
CA ASN A 33 -19.46 3.20 7.41
C ASN A 33 -19.11 4.04 6.15
N GLY A 34 -19.57 3.62 4.96
CA GLY A 34 -19.31 4.36 3.71
C GLY A 34 -19.97 5.75 3.70
N LEU A 35 -19.23 6.76 3.22
CA LEU A 35 -19.80 8.06 2.83
C LEU A 35 -20.31 7.93 1.40
N GLU A 36 -21.63 7.94 1.21
CA GLU A 36 -22.19 7.99 -0.13
C GLU A 36 -22.16 9.41 -0.71
N HIS A 37 -21.95 9.45 -2.01
CA HIS A 37 -21.94 10.58 -2.93
C HIS A 37 -22.97 11.68 -2.56
N GLU A 38 -22.52 12.84 -2.06
CA GLU A 38 -23.30 14.07 -2.17
C GLU A 38 -23.38 14.43 -3.66
N GLN A 39 -24.58 14.36 -4.24
CA GLN A 39 -24.82 14.55 -5.67
C GLN A 39 -24.13 15.82 -6.21
N GLY A 40 -23.17 15.64 -7.12
CA GLY A 40 -22.69 16.70 -8.01
C GLY A 40 -21.23 17.17 -7.83
N LYS A 41 -20.45 16.57 -6.93
CA LYS A 41 -19.00 16.83 -6.84
C LYS A 41 -18.21 15.58 -7.23
N ARG A 42 -17.19 15.76 -8.07
CA ARG A 42 -16.22 14.71 -8.41
C ARG A 42 -15.52 14.28 -7.12
N VAL A 43 -15.58 12.99 -6.80
CA VAL A 43 -14.92 12.44 -5.61
C VAL A 43 -13.57 11.91 -6.03
N ASP A 44 -12.52 12.69 -5.79
CA ASP A 44 -11.13 12.24 -5.99
C ASP A 44 -10.52 11.71 -4.68
N ALA A 45 -9.32 11.12 -4.79
CA ALA A 45 -8.61 10.57 -3.65
C ALA A 45 -8.25 11.63 -2.59
N VAL A 46 -8.03 12.88 -2.98
CA VAL A 46 -7.73 13.98 -2.04
C VAL A 46 -8.96 14.28 -1.19
N TYR A 47 -10.13 14.38 -1.81
CA TYR A 47 -11.40 14.56 -1.12
C TYR A 47 -11.67 13.42 -0.12
N CYS A 48 -11.41 12.17 -0.52
CA CYS A 48 -11.47 11.02 0.39
C CYS A 48 -10.55 11.17 1.60
N ALA A 49 -9.28 11.50 1.35
CA ALA A 49 -8.26 11.61 2.36
C ALA A 49 -8.60 12.67 3.41
N HIS A 50 -9.12 13.83 2.98
CA HIS A 50 -9.59 14.87 3.90
C HIS A 50 -10.70 14.37 4.83
N ASN A 51 -11.73 13.72 4.27
CA ASN A 51 -12.85 13.23 5.06
C ASN A 51 -12.42 12.13 6.05
N CYS A 52 -11.50 11.24 5.64
CA CYS A 52 -10.95 10.22 6.52
C CYS A 52 -9.98 10.79 7.57
N TYR A 53 -9.20 11.80 7.23
CA TYR A 53 -8.11 12.27 8.09
C TYR A 53 -8.64 12.83 9.41
N HIS A 54 -9.73 13.60 9.35
CA HIS A 54 -10.37 14.22 10.50
C HIS A 54 -11.24 13.28 11.34
N MET A 55 -11.43 12.03 10.91
CA MET A 55 -12.20 11.03 11.62
C MET A 55 -11.26 10.05 12.35
N ASP A 56 -11.22 10.08 13.68
CA ASP A 56 -10.35 9.19 14.48
C ASP A 56 -10.62 7.70 14.25
N HIS A 57 -11.88 7.38 13.94
CA HIS A 57 -12.30 6.02 13.63
C HIS A 57 -12.00 5.61 12.19
N CYS A 58 -11.68 6.54 11.28
CA CYS A 58 -11.32 6.20 9.91
C CYS A 58 -9.88 5.70 9.85
N LYS A 59 -9.71 4.47 9.34
CA LYS A 59 -8.43 3.78 9.16
C LYS A 59 -7.94 3.83 7.71
N GLY A 60 -8.76 4.33 6.80
CA GLY A 60 -8.43 4.54 5.41
C GLY A 60 -9.68 4.59 4.54
N TYR A 61 -9.53 4.48 3.24
CA TYR A 61 -10.64 4.53 2.30
C TYR A 61 -10.36 3.74 1.02
N VAL A 62 -11.41 3.28 0.34
CA VAL A 62 -11.30 2.83 -1.06
C VAL A 62 -11.68 3.99 -1.95
N HIS A 63 -10.84 4.32 -2.91
CA HIS A 63 -11.19 5.22 -4.02
C HIS A 63 -11.40 4.40 -5.28
N PHE A 64 -12.54 4.59 -5.91
CA PHE A 64 -12.87 3.98 -7.18
C PHE A 64 -12.89 5.07 -8.24
N SER A 65 -11.90 5.04 -9.14
CA SER A 65 -11.64 6.15 -10.08
C SER A 65 -12.59 6.17 -11.29
N ALA A 66 -13.33 5.08 -11.53
CA ALA A 66 -14.30 5.00 -12.62
C ALA A 66 -15.51 5.90 -12.41
N HIS A 67 -16.25 6.14 -13.50
CA HIS A 67 -17.62 6.69 -13.47
C HIS A 67 -17.82 7.97 -12.63
N GLY A 68 -16.80 8.84 -12.53
CA GLY A 68 -16.89 10.11 -11.81
C GLY A 68 -16.27 10.10 -10.41
N GLY A 69 -15.74 8.96 -9.97
CA GLY A 69 -15.09 8.81 -8.68
C GLY A 69 -16.07 8.44 -7.57
N GLN A 70 -15.76 7.41 -6.79
CA GLN A 70 -16.47 7.05 -5.57
C GLN A 70 -15.48 6.83 -4.43
N CYS A 71 -15.92 7.08 -3.20
CA CYS A 71 -15.12 6.88 -2.02
C CYS A 71 -15.87 6.10 -0.97
N PHE A 72 -15.17 5.20 -0.30
CA PHE A 72 -15.74 4.45 0.81
C PHE A 72 -14.79 4.52 1.99
N LEU A 73 -15.19 5.28 3.02
CA LEU A 73 -14.41 5.38 4.25
C LEU A 73 -14.48 4.07 5.03
N LEU A 74 -13.34 3.66 5.55
CA LEU A 74 -13.16 2.40 6.24
C LEU A 74 -12.87 2.68 7.71
N SER A 75 -13.74 2.18 8.59
CA SER A 75 -13.50 2.21 10.04
C SER A 75 -12.52 1.11 10.51
N TRP A 76 -12.19 0.20 9.61
CA TRP A 76 -11.28 -0.91 9.81
C TRP A 76 -10.65 -1.30 8.47
N ILE A 77 -9.37 -1.64 8.47
CA ILE A 77 -8.66 -2.24 7.33
C ILE A 77 -7.78 -3.35 7.91
N SER A 78 -7.70 -4.48 7.22
CA SER A 78 -6.76 -5.54 7.61
C SER A 78 -5.32 -5.02 7.60
N GLN A 79 -4.48 -5.59 8.46
CA GLN A 79 -3.03 -5.42 8.37
C GLN A 79 -2.43 -6.11 7.14
N ASP A 80 -3.21 -6.97 6.48
CA ASP A 80 -2.87 -7.61 5.21
C ASP A 80 -4.05 -7.47 4.22
N PRO A 81 -4.20 -6.31 3.57
CA PRO A 81 -5.26 -6.06 2.61
C PRO A 81 -5.25 -7.03 1.45
N VAL A 82 -4.09 -7.57 1.10
CA VAL A 82 -3.96 -8.48 -0.03
C VAL A 82 -4.53 -9.85 0.30
N ALA A 83 -4.45 -10.28 1.55
CA ALA A 83 -5.08 -11.50 2.02
C ALA A 83 -6.60 -11.34 2.24
N ASP A 84 -7.04 -10.18 2.74
CA ASP A 84 -8.38 -10.01 3.29
C ASP A 84 -9.34 -9.16 2.42
N CYS A 85 -8.84 -8.55 1.34
CA CYS A 85 -9.60 -7.68 0.45
C CYS A 85 -9.62 -8.21 -1.00
N ASP A 86 -10.55 -7.71 -1.81
CA ASP A 86 -10.70 -8.16 -3.19
C ASP A 86 -9.62 -7.55 -4.09
N LEU A 87 -8.94 -8.41 -4.85
CA LEU A 87 -7.93 -8.02 -5.82
C LEU A 87 -8.57 -7.68 -7.17
N GLY A 88 -8.15 -6.57 -7.77
CA GLY A 88 -8.59 -6.16 -9.09
C GLY A 88 -8.13 -7.13 -10.17
N GLN A 89 -8.95 -7.33 -11.20
CA GLN A 89 -8.60 -8.08 -12.40
C GLN A 89 -8.23 -7.13 -13.54
N ILE A 90 -7.03 -7.31 -14.11
CA ILE A 90 -6.53 -6.50 -15.23
C ILE A 90 -7.57 -6.44 -16.35
N GLY A 91 -7.81 -5.23 -16.87
CA GLY A 91 -8.74 -4.99 -17.96
C GLY A 91 -10.22 -4.99 -17.57
N THR A 92 -10.53 -5.13 -16.28
CA THR A 92 -11.90 -5.01 -15.76
C THR A 92 -12.08 -3.74 -14.94
N GLU A 93 -13.33 -3.40 -14.62
CA GLU A 93 -13.68 -2.30 -13.72
C GLU A 93 -13.02 -2.46 -12.34
N SER A 94 -12.88 -3.70 -11.86
CA SER A 94 -12.19 -4.00 -10.60
C SER A 94 -10.71 -3.60 -10.59
N TRP A 95 -10.08 -3.32 -11.74
CA TRP A 95 -8.73 -2.76 -11.76
C TRP A 95 -8.67 -1.26 -11.40
N GLN A 96 -9.81 -0.60 -11.23
CA GLN A 96 -9.88 0.86 -11.06
C GLN A 96 -10.11 1.31 -9.61
N PHE A 97 -10.09 0.36 -8.66
CA PHE A 97 -10.11 0.65 -7.23
C PHE A 97 -8.71 0.68 -6.64
N ASP A 98 -8.47 1.60 -5.71
CA ASP A 98 -7.28 1.64 -4.89
C ASP A 98 -7.69 1.81 -3.42
N THR A 99 -7.05 1.06 -2.52
CA THR A 99 -7.23 1.22 -1.08
C THR A 99 -6.14 2.09 -0.51
N PHE A 100 -6.52 3.14 0.21
CA PHE A 100 -5.62 4.06 0.89
C PHE A 100 -5.67 3.78 2.38
N VAL A 101 -4.57 3.28 2.95
CA VAL A 101 -4.46 2.91 4.36
C VAL A 101 -3.82 4.05 5.13
N LYS A 102 -4.47 4.54 6.19
CA LYS A 102 -3.92 5.62 7.02
C LYS A 102 -2.65 5.13 7.70
N LYS A 103 -1.57 5.89 7.55
CA LYS A 103 -0.27 5.54 8.15
C LYS A 103 -0.38 5.55 9.68
N PRO A 104 0.17 4.54 10.38
CA PRO A 104 0.39 4.66 11.81
C PRO A 104 1.41 5.79 12.03
N ARG A 105 1.32 6.51 13.14
CA ARG A 105 2.41 7.41 13.54
C ARG A 105 3.58 6.55 14.00
N SER A 106 4.53 6.27 13.11
CA SER A 106 5.77 5.57 13.44
C SER A 106 6.75 6.53 14.13
N THR A 107 7.59 6.01 15.03
CA THR A 107 8.78 6.73 15.50
C THR A 107 9.94 6.65 14.50
N ASP A 108 9.84 5.73 13.53
CA ASP A 108 10.79 5.56 12.44
C ASP A 108 10.19 6.06 11.14
N TRP A 109 10.55 7.29 10.79
CA TRP A 109 10.04 8.03 9.64
C TRP A 109 10.28 7.31 8.31
N VAL A 110 11.30 6.45 8.22
CA VAL A 110 11.58 5.75 6.97
C VAL A 110 10.51 4.70 6.69
N LEU A 111 9.99 4.03 7.72
CA LEU A 111 8.95 3.02 7.57
C LEU A 111 7.59 3.64 7.23
N ASP A 112 7.36 4.92 7.52
CA ASP A 112 6.15 5.63 7.03
C ASP A 112 6.14 5.78 5.51
N HIS A 113 7.29 5.62 4.85
CA HIS A 113 7.39 5.62 3.40
C HIS A 113 7.20 4.23 2.80
N PHE A 114 6.93 3.20 3.60
CA PHE A 114 6.75 1.86 3.06
C PHE A 114 5.55 1.14 3.66
N TYR A 115 4.66 0.67 2.79
CA TYR A 115 3.57 -0.20 3.20
C TYR A 115 4.03 -1.66 3.30
N PRO A 116 3.90 -2.32 4.47
CA PRO A 116 4.26 -3.73 4.62
C PRO A 116 3.13 -4.64 4.11
N LEU A 117 3.44 -5.41 3.07
CA LEU A 117 2.66 -6.53 2.56
C LEU A 117 3.22 -7.84 3.14
N LYS A 118 2.62 -8.30 4.23
CA LYS A 118 3.03 -9.55 4.88
C LYS A 118 2.70 -10.74 3.98
N HIS A 119 3.54 -11.76 4.02
CA HIS A 119 3.36 -12.97 3.21
C HIS A 119 3.30 -12.69 1.71
N VAL A 120 3.75 -11.52 1.24
CA VAL A 120 3.88 -11.22 -0.18
C VAL A 120 5.36 -11.25 -0.52
N ASN A 121 5.70 -12.01 -1.55
CA ASN A 121 7.06 -12.15 -2.04
C ASN A 121 7.18 -11.63 -3.47
N CYS A 122 7.80 -10.46 -3.64
CA CYS A 122 8.11 -9.88 -4.95
C CYS A 122 9.57 -10.16 -5.42
N TYR A 123 10.24 -11.18 -4.86
CA TYR A 123 11.64 -11.53 -5.14
C TYR A 123 11.78 -12.71 -6.12
N ASN A 124 12.54 -12.51 -7.20
CA ASN A 124 12.79 -13.50 -8.26
C ASN A 124 13.82 -14.58 -7.84
N GLY A 125 13.58 -15.84 -8.23
CA GLY A 125 14.55 -16.93 -8.09
C GLY A 125 14.37 -17.86 -6.88
N ARG A 126 13.33 -17.66 -6.05
CA ARG A 126 12.92 -18.57 -4.97
C ARG A 126 11.40 -18.74 -4.84
N GLY A 127 10.68 -18.79 -5.97
CA GLY A 127 9.22 -18.99 -6.01
C GLY A 127 8.47 -18.03 -6.93
N ALA A 128 9.03 -16.86 -7.26
CA ALA A 128 8.44 -15.91 -8.22
C ALA A 128 8.91 -16.13 -9.67
N TRP A 129 8.00 -15.89 -10.61
CA TRP A 129 8.20 -15.96 -12.07
C TRP A 129 9.26 -14.95 -12.55
N ASN A 130 9.76 -15.19 -13.76
CA ASN A 130 10.84 -14.50 -14.46
C ASN A 130 10.50 -13.06 -14.94
N GLY A 131 9.85 -12.26 -14.09
CA GLY A 131 9.62 -10.81 -14.25
C GLY A 131 10.45 -9.95 -13.31
N GLY A 132 11.40 -10.55 -12.57
CA GLY A 132 12.14 -9.92 -11.48
C GLY A 132 12.68 -8.53 -11.81
N LEU A 133 12.32 -7.58 -10.96
CA LEU A 133 12.83 -6.22 -10.98
C LEU A 133 14.35 -6.23 -10.80
N GLU A 134 15.04 -5.27 -11.42
CA GLU A 134 16.47 -5.08 -11.20
C GLU A 134 16.76 -5.00 -9.69
N GLN A 135 17.69 -5.84 -9.26
CA GLN A 135 18.01 -6.06 -7.85
C GLN A 135 19.27 -5.29 -7.48
N TYR A 136 19.29 -4.76 -6.27
CA TYR A 136 20.55 -4.53 -5.56
C TYR A 136 20.91 -5.80 -4.77
N GLN A 137 22.20 -5.99 -4.48
CA GLN A 137 22.71 -7.14 -3.70
C GLN A 137 21.91 -7.32 -2.40
N GLY A 138 21.72 -8.58 -1.98
CA GLY A 138 21.06 -8.89 -0.71
C GLY A 138 21.82 -8.28 0.47
N ILE A 139 21.17 -7.40 1.21
CA ILE A 139 21.74 -6.66 2.34
C ILE A 139 21.28 -7.32 3.64
N GLN A 140 22.20 -7.51 4.58
CA GLN A 140 21.88 -7.92 5.95
C GLN A 140 21.44 -6.68 6.76
N GLY A 141 20.35 -6.79 7.50
CA GLY A 141 19.85 -5.68 8.30
C GLY A 141 18.44 -5.87 8.84
N THR A 142 17.87 -4.78 9.35
CA THR A 142 16.47 -4.68 9.79
C THR A 142 15.61 -4.06 8.68
N PRO A 143 14.26 -4.18 8.74
CA PRO A 143 13.37 -3.49 7.82
C PRO A 143 13.69 -2.00 7.68
N SER A 144 13.92 -1.29 8.80
CA SER A 144 14.34 0.12 8.80
C SER A 144 15.60 0.38 7.99
N SER A 145 16.64 -0.44 8.18
CA SER A 145 17.90 -0.27 7.44
C SER A 145 17.73 -0.50 5.93
N CYS A 146 16.87 -1.44 5.55
CA CYS A 146 16.52 -1.72 4.16
C CYS A 146 15.69 -0.58 3.55
N GLY A 147 14.74 -0.06 4.32
CA GLY A 147 13.96 1.13 3.99
C GLY A 147 14.85 2.35 3.76
N HIS A 148 15.86 2.58 4.60
CA HIS A 148 16.82 3.68 4.39
C HIS A 148 17.58 3.55 3.07
N GLN A 149 18.06 2.35 2.74
CA GLN A 149 18.77 2.14 1.48
C GLN A 149 17.85 2.35 0.28
N CYS A 150 16.66 1.79 0.32
CA CYS A 150 15.65 2.01 -0.73
C CYS A 150 15.28 3.50 -0.86
N PHE A 151 15.06 4.18 0.26
CA PHE A 151 14.72 5.59 0.28
C PHE A 151 15.84 6.45 -0.34
N ASN A 152 17.10 6.16 -0.03
CA ASN A 152 18.27 6.87 -0.57
C ASN A 152 18.44 6.70 -2.09
N LEU A 153 17.94 5.60 -2.65
CA LEU A 153 17.88 5.36 -4.10
C LEU A 153 16.75 6.12 -4.80
N ARG A 154 15.91 6.86 -4.05
CA ARG A 154 14.85 7.72 -4.58
C ARG A 154 13.91 6.97 -5.53
N ASN A 155 13.89 7.33 -6.81
CA ASN A 155 12.99 6.74 -7.82
C ASN A 155 13.55 5.43 -8.40
N ASP A 156 14.79 5.07 -8.07
CA ASP A 156 15.42 3.82 -8.49
C ASP A 156 15.12 2.67 -7.52
N CYS A 157 14.27 2.91 -6.51
CA CYS A 157 13.77 1.86 -5.63
C CYS A 157 12.28 2.07 -5.34
N GLY A 158 11.47 1.13 -5.83
CA GLY A 158 10.03 1.04 -5.57
C GLY A 158 9.67 0.26 -4.31
N GLY A 159 10.64 -0.41 -3.67
CA GLY A 159 10.43 -1.13 -2.43
C GLY A 159 11.49 -2.19 -2.15
N TYR A 160 11.24 -3.06 -1.18
CA TYR A 160 12.15 -4.15 -0.84
C TYR A 160 11.42 -5.35 -0.26
N VAL A 161 11.97 -6.55 -0.48
CA VAL A 161 11.51 -7.77 0.19
C VAL A 161 12.41 -7.99 1.39
N PHE A 162 11.83 -8.18 2.58
CA PHE A 162 12.53 -8.55 3.80
C PHE A 162 12.23 -9.99 4.18
N PHE A 163 13.28 -10.72 4.57
CA PHE A 163 13.20 -12.12 4.99
C PHE A 163 13.68 -12.27 6.43
N ASP A 164 12.75 -12.58 7.32
CA ASP A 164 13.02 -12.65 8.76
C ASP A 164 13.76 -13.94 9.16
N ALA A 165 13.50 -15.05 8.47
CA ALA A 165 13.94 -16.39 8.90
C ALA A 165 15.45 -16.67 8.74
N HIS A 166 16.23 -15.73 8.19
CA HIS A 166 17.68 -15.88 7.96
C HIS A 166 18.53 -14.75 8.56
N GLY A 167 18.13 -14.22 9.71
CA GLY A 167 18.91 -13.19 10.41
C GLY A 167 18.74 -11.77 9.85
N GLY A 168 17.67 -11.55 9.07
CA GLY A 168 17.32 -10.27 8.48
C GLY A 168 18.10 -9.99 7.21
N GLN A 169 17.56 -10.45 6.08
CA GLN A 169 18.08 -10.10 4.75
C GLN A 169 17.01 -9.34 3.97
N CYS A 170 17.42 -8.36 3.18
CA CYS A 170 16.54 -7.70 2.23
C CYS A 170 17.09 -7.58 0.83
N PHE A 171 16.16 -7.54 -0.12
CA PHE A 171 16.41 -7.39 -1.55
C PHE A 171 15.68 -6.15 -2.02
N LEU A 172 16.43 -5.13 -2.46
CA LEU A 172 15.85 -3.88 -2.96
C LEU A 172 15.33 -4.09 -4.38
N LEU A 173 14.18 -3.51 -4.68
CA LEU A 173 13.43 -3.71 -5.91
C LEU A 173 13.29 -2.38 -6.65
N LYS A 174 13.76 -2.33 -7.90
CA LYS A 174 13.76 -1.10 -8.69
C LYS A 174 12.36 -0.55 -9.01
N HIS A 175 11.41 -1.40 -9.40
CA HIS A 175 10.06 -0.96 -9.78
C HIS A 175 8.95 -1.88 -9.27
N ILE A 176 8.42 -1.67 -8.07
CA ILE A 176 7.20 -2.41 -7.68
C ILE A 176 6.01 -1.63 -8.24
N SER A 177 5.36 -2.17 -9.27
CA SER A 177 4.04 -1.69 -9.69
C SER A 177 3.08 -2.00 -8.55
N ALA A 178 2.62 -0.95 -7.86
CA ALA A 178 1.50 -1.08 -6.93
C ALA A 178 0.31 -1.59 -7.76
N GLY A 179 -0.06 -2.83 -7.46
CA GLY A 179 -1.05 -3.62 -8.15
C GLY A 179 -1.06 -4.99 -7.47
N PRO A 180 -2.17 -5.74 -7.54
CA PRO A 180 -2.44 -6.78 -6.59
C PRO A 180 -1.62 -7.99 -7.00
N VAL A 181 -0.41 -8.16 -6.47
CA VAL A 181 0.29 -9.46 -6.56
C VAL A 181 0.56 -9.92 -8.01
N GLY A 182 0.28 -9.11 -9.04
CA GLY A 182 0.30 -9.58 -10.43
C GLY A 182 1.66 -10.12 -10.86
N GLU A 183 2.71 -9.63 -10.21
CA GLU A 183 4.10 -10.04 -10.38
C GLU A 183 4.73 -10.64 -9.11
N CYS A 184 3.96 -10.76 -8.02
CA CYS A 184 4.44 -11.24 -6.72
C CYS A 184 3.74 -12.54 -6.30
N GLU A 185 4.36 -13.34 -5.44
CA GLU A 185 3.77 -14.57 -4.90
C GLU A 185 3.10 -14.29 -3.56
N LEU A 186 1.86 -14.77 -3.36
CA LEU A 186 1.29 -14.93 -2.02
C LEU A 186 1.88 -16.17 -1.35
N GLY A 187 2.52 -15.93 -0.22
CA GLY A 187 3.06 -16.94 0.68
C GLY A 187 1.99 -17.88 1.18
N ARG A 188 2.37 -19.15 1.35
CA ARG A 188 1.49 -20.18 1.91
C ARG A 188 1.94 -20.50 3.31
N GLN A 189 1.02 -20.54 4.26
CA GLN A 189 1.37 -20.87 5.64
C GLN A 189 2.19 -22.17 5.71
N GLY A 190 3.37 -22.09 6.32
CA GLY A 190 4.32 -23.21 6.41
C GLY A 190 5.35 -23.31 5.29
N THR A 191 5.34 -22.42 4.29
CA THR A 191 6.40 -22.31 3.27
C THR A 191 7.34 -21.14 3.58
N GLU A 192 8.52 -21.14 2.94
CA GLU A 192 9.46 -20.01 2.95
C GLU A 192 8.76 -18.72 2.47
N SER A 193 7.84 -18.83 1.50
CA SER A 193 7.09 -17.68 1.00
C SER A 193 6.22 -16.98 2.07
N TRP A 194 5.83 -17.67 3.15
CA TRP A 194 5.14 -17.07 4.31
C TRP A 194 6.04 -16.18 5.17
N GLN A 195 7.35 -16.32 5.06
CA GLN A 195 8.31 -15.65 5.93
C GLN A 195 8.81 -14.32 5.34
N PHE A 196 8.36 -13.97 4.13
CA PHE A 196 8.68 -12.69 3.50
C PHE A 196 7.65 -11.63 3.86
N THR A 197 8.13 -10.39 3.93
CA THR A 197 7.30 -9.18 3.90
C THR A 197 7.84 -8.29 2.79
N THR A 198 7.00 -7.94 1.83
CA THR A 198 7.35 -6.92 0.83
C THR A 198 6.96 -5.55 1.36
N TYR A 199 7.89 -4.62 1.35
CA TYR A 199 7.68 -3.23 1.70
C TYR A 199 7.63 -2.40 0.42
N ILE A 200 6.45 -1.89 0.07
CA ILE A 200 6.23 -1.07 -1.14
C ILE A 200 6.31 0.41 -0.78
N LYS A 201 6.98 1.22 -1.61
CA LYS A 201 7.20 2.64 -1.36
C LYS A 201 5.97 3.49 -1.68
#